data_AF-A0A5C7LIN1-F1
#
_entry.id   AF-A0A5C7LIN1-F1
#
_cell.length_a   1.000
_cell.length_b   1.000
_cell.length_c   1.000
_cell.angle_alpha   90.00
_cell.angle_beta   90.00
_cell.angle_gamma   90.00
#
_symmetry.space_group_name_H-M   'P 1'
#
loop_
_entity.id
_entity.type
_entity.pdbx_description
1 polymer ?
#
loop_
_entity_poly.entity_id
_entity_poly.type
_entity_poly.pdbx_seq_one_letter_code
_entity_poly.pdbx_strand_id
1 'polypeptide(L)'
;MNSTMSNPKAWIEVVPDFINNEGQRSAENYIKATKQFEVETNPRYVKGHDNDPKNGEETYCNIYLWDATKAMGVEVPHWVDMATGVEVPLGKGKELSANGVVDWFTTHGMSFQWMQCSRMKVQLRASAGYPSVVLWRNPGGIGHVAMVLPGTDFTHIAQAGSVNFFDGDLRKGFGNVSPLLFFTHD
;
A
#
# COMPACT_ATOMS: atom_id res chain seq x y z
N MET A 1 -3.27 -23.51 1.99
CA MET A 1 -1.97 -23.04 1.45
C MET A 1 -1.09 -22.77 2.65
N ASN A 2 0.22 -23.07 2.59
CA ASN A 2 1.12 -22.70 3.68
C ASN A 2 1.35 -21.18 3.59
N SER A 3 1.00 -20.45 4.66
CA SER A 3 1.24 -19.01 4.77
C SER A 3 2.70 -18.70 4.44
N THR A 4 2.94 -17.79 3.49
CA THR A 4 4.28 -17.27 3.17
C THR A 4 4.50 -15.87 3.75
N MET A 5 3.60 -15.43 4.64
CA MET A 5 3.56 -14.11 5.28
C MET A 5 4.85 -13.72 6.02
N SER A 6 5.64 -14.71 6.46
CA SER A 6 6.91 -14.52 7.14
C SER A 6 8.13 -14.45 6.20
N ASN A 7 7.94 -14.51 4.88
CA ASN A 7 9.05 -14.44 3.94
C ASN A 7 9.62 -13.02 3.93
N PRO A 8 10.88 -12.82 4.36
CA PRO A 8 11.44 -11.48 4.45
C PRO A 8 11.65 -10.87 3.07
N LYS A 9 11.87 -11.66 2.01
CA LYS A 9 12.25 -11.12 0.70
C LYS A 9 11.13 -10.30 0.07
N ALA A 10 11.25 -8.98 0.11
CA ALA A 10 10.25 -8.02 -0.34
C ALA A 10 9.77 -8.23 -1.79
N TRP A 11 10.64 -8.75 -2.67
CA TRP A 11 10.30 -9.04 -4.06
C TRP A 11 9.54 -10.35 -4.27
N ILE A 12 9.48 -11.24 -3.27
CA ILE A 12 8.71 -12.48 -3.38
C ILE A 12 7.29 -12.21 -2.89
N GLU A 13 6.31 -12.60 -3.70
CA GLU A 13 4.90 -12.56 -3.35
C GLU A 13 4.61 -13.37 -2.08
N VAL A 14 3.77 -12.80 -1.21
CA VAL A 14 3.22 -13.50 -0.05
C VAL A 14 1.75 -13.82 -0.27
N VAL A 15 1.30 -14.96 0.25
CA VAL A 15 -0.11 -15.37 0.22
C VAL A 15 -0.76 -14.90 1.53
N PRO A 16 -1.76 -13.98 1.48
CA PRO A 16 -2.47 -13.53 2.68
C PRO A 16 -3.24 -14.68 3.34
N ASP A 17 -3.22 -14.73 4.67
CA ASP A 17 -4.00 -15.71 5.44
C ASP A 17 -5.48 -15.36 5.48
N PHE A 18 -5.80 -14.07 5.36
CA PHE A 18 -7.16 -13.55 5.24
C PHE A 18 -7.30 -12.68 4.00
N ILE A 19 -8.32 -12.95 3.19
CA ILE A 19 -8.70 -12.13 2.04
C ILE A 19 -10.09 -11.53 2.29
N ASN A 20 -10.19 -10.21 2.26
CA ASN A 20 -11.44 -9.48 2.38
C ASN A 20 -12.11 -9.38 0.99
N ASN A 21 -12.91 -10.39 0.66
CA ASN A 21 -13.55 -10.47 -0.66
C ASN A 21 -14.63 -9.40 -0.84
N GLU A 22 -14.98 -9.14 -2.10
CA GLU A 22 -16.16 -8.37 -2.45
C GLU A 22 -17.41 -8.92 -1.74
N GLY A 23 -18.25 -8.04 -1.20
CA GLY A 23 -19.42 -8.40 -0.38
C GLY A 23 -19.14 -8.68 1.10
N GLN A 24 -17.88 -8.77 1.53
CA GLN A 24 -17.50 -8.97 2.94
C GLN A 24 -16.97 -7.70 3.61
N ARG A 25 -17.13 -6.55 2.96
CA ARG A 25 -16.52 -5.30 3.41
C ARG A 25 -17.10 -4.80 4.72
N SER A 26 -16.22 -4.59 5.67
CA SER A 26 -16.49 -3.93 6.94
C SER A 26 -15.19 -3.30 7.44
N ALA A 27 -15.29 -2.34 8.36
CA ALA A 27 -14.12 -1.80 9.05
C ALA A 27 -13.29 -2.93 9.71
N GLU A 28 -13.96 -3.90 10.34
CA GLU A 28 -13.31 -5.03 11.00
C GLU A 28 -12.52 -5.91 10.02
N ASN A 29 -13.13 -6.29 8.90
CA ASN A 29 -12.46 -7.12 7.90
C ASN A 29 -11.33 -6.36 7.20
N TYR A 30 -11.46 -5.06 7.01
CA TYR A 30 -10.38 -4.23 6.48
C TYR A 30 -9.19 -4.18 7.47
N ILE A 31 -9.43 -3.93 8.76
CA ILE A 31 -8.37 -3.98 9.77
C ILE A 31 -7.74 -5.36 9.82
N LYS A 32 -8.52 -6.44 9.80
CA LYS A 32 -8.00 -7.81 9.81
C LYS A 32 -7.10 -8.09 8.60
N ALA A 33 -7.53 -7.71 7.40
CA ALA A 33 -6.79 -7.92 6.15
C ALA A 33 -5.49 -7.12 6.08
N THR A 34 -5.42 -5.94 6.69
CA THR A 34 -4.21 -5.11 6.68
C THR A 34 -3.28 -5.44 7.84
N LYS A 35 -3.82 -5.73 9.03
CA LYS A 35 -3.05 -5.97 10.25
C LYS A 35 -2.31 -7.31 10.25
N GLN A 36 -2.79 -8.31 9.51
CA GLN A 36 -2.16 -9.64 9.43
C GLN A 36 -0.69 -9.61 8.95
N PHE A 37 -0.30 -8.55 8.24
CA PHE A 37 1.08 -8.39 7.78
C PHE A 37 2.04 -7.94 8.87
N GLU A 38 1.53 -7.50 10.03
CA GLU A 38 2.33 -7.06 11.18
C GLU A 38 3.40 -6.04 10.78
N VAL A 39 3.00 -5.01 10.03
CA VAL A 39 3.92 -4.05 9.36
C VAL A 39 4.99 -3.46 10.28
N GLU A 40 4.68 -3.35 11.58
CA GLU A 40 5.55 -2.79 12.61
C GLU A 40 6.74 -3.70 12.96
N THR A 41 6.59 -5.02 12.81
CA THR A 41 7.54 -6.02 13.32
C THR A 41 7.99 -7.03 12.27
N ASN A 42 7.27 -7.20 11.18
CA ASN A 42 7.61 -8.17 10.15
C ASN A 42 8.92 -7.77 9.43
N PRO A 43 9.95 -8.64 9.43
CA PRO A 43 11.25 -8.36 8.80
C PRO A 43 11.15 -7.90 7.34
N ARG A 44 10.11 -8.32 6.61
CA ARG A 44 9.82 -7.93 5.22
C ARG A 44 9.70 -6.42 5.01
N TYR A 45 9.29 -5.68 6.05
CA TYR A 45 9.08 -4.25 5.95
C TYR A 45 10.14 -3.45 6.68
N VAL A 46 11.12 -4.11 7.32
CA VAL A 46 12.19 -3.44 8.04
C VAL A 46 13.05 -2.69 7.03
N LYS A 47 13.25 -1.39 7.28
CA LYS A 47 14.10 -0.53 6.47
C LYS A 47 15.49 -1.15 6.28
N GLY A 48 15.96 -1.19 5.04
CA GLY A 48 17.29 -1.69 4.68
C GLY A 48 17.53 -3.20 4.85
N HIS A 49 16.50 -4.02 5.09
CA HIS A 49 16.69 -5.44 5.42
C HIS A 49 17.29 -6.29 4.28
N ASP A 50 17.15 -5.85 3.03
CA ASP A 50 17.65 -6.59 1.86
C ASP A 50 19.15 -6.39 1.58
N ASN A 51 19.85 -5.59 2.40
CA ASN A 51 21.28 -5.27 2.21
C ASN A 51 21.62 -4.76 0.79
N ASP A 52 20.69 -4.03 0.17
CA ASP A 52 20.88 -3.38 -1.13
C ASP A 52 21.96 -2.28 -1.01
N PRO A 53 22.80 -2.07 -2.04
CA PRO A 53 23.88 -1.09 -2.08
C PRO A 53 23.52 0.39 -1.78
N LYS A 54 22.27 0.80 -1.52
CA LYS A 54 21.95 2.18 -1.09
C LYS A 54 21.98 2.36 0.44
N ASN A 55 22.99 1.76 1.08
CA ASN A 55 23.35 1.95 2.49
C ASN A 55 22.26 1.52 3.52
N GLY A 56 21.34 0.63 3.18
CA GLY A 56 20.31 0.17 4.12
C GLY A 56 19.23 1.22 4.41
N GLU A 57 19.04 2.17 3.49
CA GLU A 57 18.06 3.24 3.60
C GLU A 57 16.74 2.95 2.86
N GLU A 58 16.66 1.79 2.20
CA GLU A 58 15.50 1.35 1.44
C GLU A 58 14.28 1.17 2.36
N THR A 59 13.13 1.67 1.90
CA THR A 59 11.85 1.52 2.60
C THR A 59 10.89 0.77 1.70
N TYR A 60 9.92 0.11 2.31
CA TYR A 60 9.10 -0.93 1.66
C TYR A 60 7.63 -0.55 1.62
N CYS A 61 7.34 0.74 1.52
CA CYS A 61 5.99 1.27 1.61
C CYS A 61 5.09 0.78 0.47
N ASN A 62 5.64 0.68 -0.74
CA ASN A 62 4.99 0.07 -1.90
C ASN A 62 4.78 -1.45 -1.74
N ILE A 63 5.65 -2.15 -1.01
CA ILE A 63 5.53 -3.60 -0.78
C ILE A 63 4.42 -3.88 0.24
N TYR A 64 4.37 -3.14 1.35
CA TYR A 64 3.25 -3.24 2.28
C TYR A 64 1.92 -2.87 1.61
N LEU A 65 1.91 -1.82 0.75
CA LEU A 65 0.74 -1.46 -0.03
C LEU A 65 0.29 -2.61 -0.94
N TRP A 66 1.22 -3.23 -1.66
CA TRP A 66 0.95 -4.37 -2.54
C TRP A 66 0.32 -5.54 -1.77
N ASP A 67 0.99 -5.98 -0.70
CA ASP A 67 0.52 -7.10 0.12
C ASP A 67 -0.87 -6.81 0.73
N ALA A 68 -1.04 -5.62 1.31
CA ALA A 68 -2.29 -5.19 1.92
C ALA A 68 -3.44 -5.07 0.93
N THR A 69 -3.21 -4.53 -0.27
CA THR A 69 -4.25 -4.38 -1.30
C THR A 69 -4.62 -5.72 -1.94
N LYS A 70 -3.66 -6.65 -2.04
CA LYS A 70 -3.90 -8.03 -2.45
C LYS A 70 -4.78 -8.78 -1.44
N ALA A 71 -4.50 -8.64 -0.13
CA ALA A 71 -5.39 -9.14 0.92
C ALA A 71 -6.78 -8.50 0.91
N MET A 72 -6.93 -7.33 0.30
CA MET A 72 -8.22 -6.67 0.11
C MET A 72 -8.89 -7.01 -1.23
N GLY A 73 -8.31 -7.93 -2.02
CA GLY A 73 -8.84 -8.38 -3.30
C GLY A 73 -8.77 -7.33 -4.42
N VAL A 74 -8.00 -6.26 -4.25
CA VAL A 74 -7.93 -5.10 -5.15
C VAL A 74 -6.49 -4.67 -5.40
N GLU A 75 -5.67 -5.63 -5.82
CA GLU A 75 -4.22 -5.48 -5.89
C GLU A 75 -3.75 -4.17 -6.55
N VAL A 76 -2.87 -3.45 -5.86
CA VAL A 76 -1.98 -2.46 -6.46
C VAL A 76 -0.69 -3.20 -6.81
N PRO A 77 -0.36 -3.36 -8.09
CA PRO A 77 0.64 -4.32 -8.54
C PRO A 77 2.07 -3.89 -8.18
N HIS A 78 2.95 -4.87 -7.92
CA HIS A 78 4.39 -4.64 -7.74
C HIS A 78 5.14 -4.55 -9.08
N TRP A 79 4.79 -5.41 -10.04
CA TRP A 79 5.35 -5.44 -11.38
C TRP A 79 4.24 -5.28 -12.42
N VAL A 80 4.45 -4.41 -13.41
CA VAL A 80 3.44 -4.13 -14.44
C VAL A 80 4.00 -4.15 -15.85
N ASP A 81 3.12 -4.49 -16.80
CA ASP A 81 3.26 -4.02 -18.17
C ASP A 81 2.96 -2.50 -18.19
N MET A 82 3.94 -1.70 -18.61
CA MET A 82 3.83 -0.24 -18.52
C MET A 82 2.75 0.35 -19.46
N ALA A 83 2.44 -0.32 -20.56
CA ALA A 83 1.47 0.17 -21.53
C ALA A 83 0.04 -0.02 -21.02
N THR A 84 -0.23 -1.13 -20.37
CA THR A 84 -1.57 -1.54 -19.94
C THR A 84 -1.83 -1.36 -18.44
N GLY A 85 -0.78 -1.24 -17.63
CA GLY A 85 -0.87 -1.21 -16.18
C GLY A 85 -1.21 -2.56 -15.54
N VAL A 86 -1.35 -3.62 -16.33
CA VAL A 86 -1.69 -4.97 -15.86
C VAL A 86 -0.51 -5.57 -15.12
N GLU A 87 -0.79 -6.27 -14.02
CA GLU A 87 0.20 -7.04 -13.26
C GLU A 87 0.91 -8.07 -14.16
N VAL A 88 2.22 -8.22 -13.98
CA VAL A 88 3.00 -9.26 -14.65
C VAL A 88 3.90 -9.98 -13.65
N PRO A 89 4.35 -11.23 -13.94
CA PRO A 89 5.24 -11.94 -13.05
C PRO A 89 6.56 -11.18 -12.77
N LEU A 90 7.18 -11.49 -11.64
CA LEU A 90 8.47 -10.92 -11.25
C LEU A 90 9.49 -10.95 -12.40
N GLY A 91 10.11 -9.79 -12.67
CA GLY A 91 11.11 -9.64 -13.72
C GLY A 91 10.57 -9.66 -15.15
N LYS A 92 9.25 -9.69 -15.36
CA LYS A 92 8.61 -9.68 -16.69
C LYS A 92 8.07 -8.33 -17.13
N GLY A 93 8.22 -7.29 -16.31
CA GLY A 93 7.81 -5.93 -16.64
C GLY A 93 8.60 -4.89 -15.86
N LYS A 94 7.94 -3.78 -15.55
CA LYS A 94 8.52 -2.73 -14.72
C LYS A 94 8.12 -2.92 -13.27
N GLU A 95 9.13 -3.04 -12.40
CA GLU A 95 8.93 -2.92 -10.96
C GLU A 95 8.54 -1.48 -10.58
N LEU A 96 7.49 -1.33 -9.79
CA LEU A 96 7.00 -0.04 -9.34
C LEU A 96 7.69 0.38 -8.03
N SER A 97 8.44 1.48 -8.09
CA SER A 97 8.81 2.24 -6.89
C SER A 97 7.60 2.99 -6.32
N ALA A 98 7.72 3.61 -5.14
CA ALA A 98 6.63 4.45 -4.60
C ALA A 98 6.19 5.57 -5.55
N ASN A 99 7.12 6.21 -6.27
CA ASN A 99 6.77 7.17 -7.33
C ASN A 99 6.08 6.49 -8.52
N GLY A 100 6.55 5.28 -8.89
CA GLY A 100 5.93 4.48 -9.95
C GLY A 100 4.50 4.05 -9.61
N VAL A 101 4.22 3.75 -8.34
CA VAL A 101 2.85 3.50 -7.86
C VAL A 101 1.98 4.74 -8.02
N VAL A 102 2.48 5.93 -7.69
CA VAL A 102 1.74 7.18 -7.93
C VAL A 102 1.44 7.34 -9.42
N ASP A 103 2.45 7.16 -10.28
CA ASP A 103 2.29 7.29 -11.73
C ASP A 103 1.28 6.24 -12.27
N TRP A 104 1.29 5.01 -11.75
CA TRP A 104 0.30 3.96 -12.06
C TRP A 104 -1.12 4.36 -11.65
N PHE A 105 -1.32 4.87 -10.42
CA PHE A 105 -2.64 5.33 -9.98
C PHE A 105 -3.19 6.47 -10.85
N THR A 106 -2.34 7.44 -11.19
CA THR A 106 -2.76 8.60 -12.01
C THR A 106 -3.07 8.23 -13.46
N THR A 107 -2.43 7.19 -13.99
CA THR A 107 -2.55 6.79 -15.40
C THR A 107 -3.59 5.69 -15.58
N HIS A 108 -3.55 4.67 -14.73
CA HIS A 108 -4.29 3.42 -14.88
C HIS A 108 -5.33 3.20 -13.79
N GLY A 109 -5.24 3.86 -12.63
CA GLY A 109 -6.06 3.57 -11.46
C GLY A 109 -7.55 3.46 -11.77
N MET A 110 -8.11 4.39 -12.55
CA MET A 110 -9.53 4.36 -12.91
C MET A 110 -9.93 3.11 -13.72
N SER A 111 -9.06 2.63 -14.61
CA SER A 111 -9.27 1.40 -15.38
C SER A 111 -9.33 0.15 -14.49
N PHE A 112 -8.71 0.23 -13.31
CA PHE A 112 -8.74 -0.77 -12.25
C PHE A 112 -9.63 -0.33 -11.08
N GLN A 113 -10.65 0.50 -11.34
CA GLN A 113 -11.67 0.94 -10.38
C GLN A 113 -11.16 1.71 -9.15
N TRP A 114 -9.90 2.12 -9.15
CA TRP A 114 -9.36 3.06 -8.16
C TRP A 114 -9.71 4.50 -8.55
N MET A 115 -10.54 5.14 -7.74
CA MET A 115 -11.02 6.50 -7.96
C MET A 115 -10.26 7.49 -7.09
N GLN A 116 -9.67 8.52 -7.71
CA GLN A 116 -9.13 9.65 -6.96
C GLN A 116 -10.25 10.42 -6.27
N CYS A 117 -10.06 10.82 -5.01
CA CYS A 117 -11.03 11.63 -4.30
C CYS A 117 -10.39 12.52 -3.22
N SER A 118 -11.23 13.18 -2.43
CA SER A 118 -10.81 14.03 -1.32
C SER A 118 -10.41 13.21 -0.10
N ARG A 119 -9.59 13.81 0.78
CA ARG A 119 -9.22 13.26 2.09
C ARG A 119 -10.44 12.79 2.89
N MET A 120 -11.48 13.62 2.97
CA MET A 120 -12.72 13.28 3.68
C MET A 120 -13.41 12.05 3.08
N LYS A 121 -13.45 11.94 1.75
CA LYS A 121 -14.10 10.81 1.08
C LYS A 121 -13.36 9.49 1.32
N VAL A 122 -12.02 9.47 1.27
CA VAL A 122 -11.27 8.24 1.59
C VAL A 122 -11.42 7.82 3.05
N GLN A 123 -11.50 8.76 4.01
CA GLN A 123 -11.72 8.41 5.43
C GLN A 123 -13.08 7.73 5.63
N LEU A 124 -14.14 8.30 5.06
CA LEU A 124 -15.49 7.73 5.15
C LEU A 124 -15.57 6.37 4.47
N ARG A 125 -14.91 6.21 3.31
CA ARG A 125 -14.90 4.95 2.57
C ARG A 125 -14.07 3.87 3.25
N ALA A 126 -12.89 4.20 3.75
CA ALA A 126 -12.11 3.29 4.58
C ALA A 126 -12.93 2.83 5.80
N SER A 127 -13.62 3.75 6.47
CA SER A 127 -14.50 3.44 7.61
C SER A 127 -15.67 2.52 7.26
N ALA A 128 -16.12 2.54 6.00
CA ALA A 128 -17.12 1.61 5.48
C ALA A 128 -16.52 0.31 4.91
N GLY A 129 -15.21 0.08 5.05
CA GLY A 129 -14.52 -1.13 4.62
C GLY A 129 -14.03 -1.12 3.16
N TYR A 130 -14.11 0.03 2.48
CA TYR A 130 -13.60 0.18 1.12
C TYR A 130 -12.08 0.41 1.13
N PRO A 131 -11.30 -0.36 0.34
CA PRO A 131 -9.87 -0.16 0.20
C PRO A 131 -9.57 1.29 -0.17
N SER A 132 -8.64 1.91 0.56
CA SER A 132 -8.34 3.33 0.44
C SER A 132 -6.86 3.57 0.70
N VAL A 133 -6.25 4.46 -0.05
CA VAL A 133 -4.80 4.70 -0.02
C VAL A 133 -4.50 6.19 -0.10
N VAL A 134 -3.35 6.57 0.42
CA VAL A 134 -2.77 7.91 0.28
C VAL A 134 -1.39 7.81 -0.32
N LEU A 135 -1.11 8.70 -1.27
CA LEU A 135 0.10 8.68 -2.08
C LEU A 135 0.72 10.07 -2.12
N TRP A 136 2.04 10.11 -2.17
CA TRP A 136 2.82 11.31 -2.39
C TRP A 136 3.93 11.03 -3.40
N ARG A 137 3.94 11.82 -4.48
CA ARG A 137 5.03 11.80 -5.46
C ARG A 137 6.12 12.75 -5.01
N ASN A 138 7.36 12.27 -5.02
CA ASN A 138 8.53 13.09 -4.78
C ASN A 138 9.39 13.17 -6.05
N PRO A 139 9.30 14.26 -6.84
CA PRO A 139 10.08 14.40 -8.06
C PRO A 139 11.60 14.43 -7.83
N GLY A 140 12.04 14.85 -6.64
CA GLY A 140 13.45 14.99 -6.27
C GLY A 140 14.00 13.82 -5.45
N GLY A 141 13.23 12.75 -5.25
CA GLY A 141 13.64 11.65 -4.38
C GLY A 141 12.67 10.48 -4.36
N ILE A 142 12.63 9.77 -3.24
CA ILE A 142 11.74 8.62 -3.05
C ILE A 142 10.35 9.13 -2.66
N GLY A 143 9.32 8.67 -3.36
CA GLY A 143 7.92 8.94 -3.02
C GLY A 143 7.46 8.19 -1.78
N HIS A 144 6.20 8.33 -1.41
CA HIS A 144 5.64 7.60 -0.27
C HIS A 144 4.19 7.21 -0.50
N VAL A 145 3.81 6.03 -0.02
CA VAL A 145 2.46 5.47 -0.15
C VAL A 145 2.07 4.78 1.16
N ALA A 146 0.79 4.80 1.50
CA ALA A 146 0.27 4.16 2.71
C ALA A 146 -1.19 3.72 2.53
N MET A 147 -1.60 2.72 3.30
CA MET A 147 -3.02 2.35 3.44
C MET A 147 -3.72 3.40 4.30
N VAL A 148 -4.91 3.84 3.90
CA VAL A 148 -5.83 4.60 4.76
C VAL A 148 -6.74 3.60 5.48
N LEU A 149 -6.67 3.59 6.81
CA LEU A 149 -7.41 2.66 7.65
C LEU A 149 -8.80 3.20 8.03
N PRO A 150 -9.74 2.32 8.41
CA PRO A 150 -11.00 2.71 9.05
C PRO A 150 -10.81 3.64 10.25
N GLY A 151 -11.64 4.68 10.36
CA GLY A 151 -11.61 5.68 11.43
C GLY A 151 -12.01 7.07 10.92
N THR A 152 -12.68 7.86 11.76
CA THR A 152 -13.25 9.17 11.35
C THR A 152 -12.80 10.35 12.21
N ASP A 153 -12.15 10.11 13.34
CA ASP A 153 -11.62 11.14 14.23
C ASP A 153 -10.36 11.82 13.66
N PHE A 154 -9.50 11.07 12.96
CA PHE A 154 -8.47 11.62 12.08
C PHE A 154 -8.24 10.71 10.87
N THR A 155 -7.19 10.95 10.08
CA THR A 155 -6.87 10.09 8.93
C THR A 155 -5.86 9.05 9.38
N HIS A 156 -6.38 7.88 9.74
CA HIS A 156 -5.58 6.73 10.17
C HIS A 156 -4.88 6.14 8.97
N ILE A 157 -3.58 5.87 9.10
CA ILE A 157 -2.80 5.19 8.08
C ILE A 157 -1.96 4.05 8.68
N ALA A 158 -1.61 3.08 7.85
CA ALA A 158 -0.56 2.11 8.11
C ALA A 158 0.51 2.17 7.01
N GLN A 159 1.78 2.09 7.39
CA GLN A 159 2.88 2.31 6.44
C GLN A 159 4.17 1.55 6.82
N ALA A 160 4.96 1.26 5.78
CA ALA A 160 6.29 0.65 5.84
C ALA A 160 7.37 1.61 5.30
N GLY A 161 7.63 2.71 5.99
CA GLY A 161 8.50 3.80 5.54
C GLY A 161 9.77 3.91 6.38
N SER A 162 10.17 5.15 6.69
CA SER A 162 11.29 5.38 7.61
C SER A 162 11.01 4.88 9.02
N VAL A 163 9.74 4.89 9.41
CA VAL A 163 9.21 4.31 10.64
C VAL A 163 7.97 3.52 10.28
N ASN A 164 7.97 2.23 10.58
CA ASN A 164 6.81 1.38 10.39
C ASN A 164 5.82 1.60 11.53
N PHE A 165 4.54 1.67 11.20
CA PHE A 165 3.48 1.67 12.21
C PHE A 165 2.17 1.18 11.60
N PHE A 166 1.33 0.64 12.47
CA PHE A 166 -0.07 0.38 12.18
C PHE A 166 -0.92 1.37 12.97
N ASP A 167 -1.81 2.09 12.29
CA ASP A 167 -2.68 3.11 12.89
C ASP A 167 -1.93 4.32 13.49
N GLY A 168 -1.64 5.29 12.62
CA GLY A 168 -1.17 6.60 13.04
C GLY A 168 -1.72 7.71 12.15
N ASP A 169 -1.63 8.97 12.62
CA ASP A 169 -2.09 10.11 11.84
C ASP A 169 -1.26 10.30 10.57
N LEU A 170 -1.91 10.83 9.53
CA LEU A 170 -1.31 11.19 8.26
C LEU A 170 0.01 11.97 8.41
N ARG A 171 0.11 12.92 9.35
CA ARG A 171 1.34 13.69 9.60
C ARG A 171 2.48 12.84 10.16
N LYS A 172 2.19 11.76 10.89
CA LYS A 172 3.21 10.82 11.38
C LYS A 172 3.93 10.13 10.21
N GLY A 173 3.21 9.82 9.12
CA GLY A 173 3.80 9.19 7.94
C GLY A 173 4.32 10.17 6.87
N PHE A 174 3.60 11.26 6.63
CA PHE A 174 3.86 12.18 5.51
C PHE A 174 4.45 13.53 5.94
N GLY A 175 4.51 13.83 7.25
CA GLY A 175 4.94 15.14 7.73
C GLY A 175 4.10 16.28 7.14
N ASN A 176 4.77 17.23 6.48
CA ASN A 176 4.16 18.40 5.85
C ASN A 176 4.21 18.35 4.30
N VAL A 177 4.50 17.18 3.71
CA VAL A 177 4.61 17.08 2.25
C VAL A 177 3.26 17.27 1.57
N SER A 178 3.30 17.83 0.35
CA SER A 178 2.12 18.21 -0.42
C SER A 178 2.47 18.26 -1.91
N PRO A 179 1.50 18.02 -2.83
CA PRO A 179 0.14 17.55 -2.56
C PRO A 179 0.09 16.05 -2.22
N LEU A 180 -0.84 15.69 -1.32
CA LEU A 180 -1.21 14.29 -1.09
C LEU A 180 -2.36 13.91 -2.00
N LEU A 181 -2.26 12.74 -2.64
CA LEU A 181 -3.29 12.17 -3.49
C LEU A 181 -3.99 11.04 -2.74
N PHE A 182 -5.30 10.98 -2.84
CA PHE A 182 -6.11 9.98 -2.13
C PHE A 182 -6.93 9.18 -3.13
N PHE A 183 -6.91 7.86 -3.02
CA PHE A 183 -7.65 6.95 -3.89
C PHE A 183 -8.43 5.93 -3.07
N THR A 184 -9.51 5.43 -3.64
CA THR A 184 -10.36 4.39 -3.05
C THR A 184 -10.91 3.47 -4.13
N HIS A 185 -11.12 2.21 -3.80
CA HIS A 185 -11.67 1.20 -4.69
C HIS A 185 -13.12 0.87 -4.31
N ASP A 186 -13.98 0.62 -5.29
CA ASP A 186 -15.39 0.20 -5.13
C ASP A 186 -15.59 -1.27 -4.87
#